data_AF-A0A3M1XVD9-F1
#
_entry.id   AF-A0A3M1XVD9-F1
#
_cell.length_a   1.000
_cell.length_b   1.000
_cell.length_c   1.000
_cell.angle_alpha   90.00
_cell.angle_beta   90.00
_cell.angle_gamma   90.00
#
_symmetry.space_group_name_H-M   'P 1'
#
loop_
_entity.id
_entity.type
_entity.pdbx_description
1 polymer ?
#
loop_
_entity_poly.entity_id
_entity_poly.type
_entity_poly.pdbx_seq_one_letter_code
_entity_poly.pdbx_strand_id
1 'polypeptide(L)'
;IATLIISLLAALGAMFFIIPSLLVFCVFMFTYVAIMEEGLSALDALKESYRTVRANLSATVTLFIILLGIALSVQLIEIFFAMFRFLGVIINVVLSSTLIAFTSIALLLSYRELKVENSHSST
;
A
#
# COMPACT_ATOMS: atom_id res chain seq x y z
N ILE A 1 -5.42 -19.69 31.89
CA ILE A 1 -4.26 -20.34 31.22
C ILE A 1 -4.63 -20.76 29.80
N ALA A 2 -5.65 -21.61 29.60
CA ALA A 2 -6.13 -21.97 28.25
C ALA A 2 -6.47 -20.75 27.37
N THR A 3 -7.15 -19.75 27.93
CA THR A 3 -7.46 -18.48 27.22
C THR A 3 -6.21 -17.69 26.81
N LEU A 4 -5.17 -17.65 27.66
CA LEU A 4 -3.90 -16.99 27.36
C LEU A 4 -3.12 -17.71 26.25
N ILE A 5 -3.15 -19.04 26.24
CA ILE A 5 -2.51 -19.86 25.21
C ILE A 5 -3.23 -19.66 23.87
N ILE A 6 -4.57 -19.68 23.87
CA ILE A 6 -5.39 -19.45 22.66
C ILE A 6 -5.17 -18.04 22.12
N SER A 7 -5.15 -17.00 22.97
CA SER A 7 -4.90 -15.62 22.52
C SER A 7 -3.48 -15.45 21.97
N LEU A 8 -2.48 -16.10 22.57
CA LEU A 8 -1.10 -16.07 22.09
C LEU A 8 -0.95 -16.78 20.72
N LEU A 9 -1.56 -17.96 20.57
CA LEU A 9 -1.58 -18.67 19.28
C LEU A 9 -2.31 -17.86 18.20
N ALA A 10 -3.43 -17.23 18.54
CA ALA A 10 -4.18 -16.38 17.62
C ALA A 10 -3.36 -15.15 17.19
N ALA A 11 -2.67 -14.48 18.13
CA ALA A 11 -1.81 -13.34 17.83
C ALA A 11 -0.64 -13.73 16.91
N LEU A 12 0.02 -14.86 17.19
CA LEU A 12 1.12 -15.38 16.36
C LEU A 12 0.63 -15.77 14.96
N GLY A 13 -0.53 -16.43 14.87
CA GLY A 13 -1.14 -16.80 13.59
C GLY A 13 -1.50 -15.57 12.74
N ALA A 14 -2.07 -14.53 13.36
CA ALA A 14 -2.36 -13.27 12.68
C ALA A 14 -1.07 -12.58 12.19
N MET A 15 -0.04 -12.52 13.03
CA MET A 15 1.24 -11.90 12.67
C MET A 15 1.94 -12.60 11.50
N PHE A 16 1.89 -13.95 11.47
CA PHE A 16 2.44 -14.74 10.37
C PHE A 16 1.74 -14.47 9.03
N PHE A 17 0.49 -13.99 9.07
CA PHE A 17 -0.30 -13.64 7.89
C PHE A 17 -0.08 -12.18 7.42
N ILE A 18 0.26 -11.28 8.36
CA ILE A 18 0.47 -9.85 8.06
C ILE A 18 1.71 -9.66 7.18
N ILE A 19 2.85 -10.26 7.54
CA ILE A 19 4.11 -10.10 6.80
C ILE A 19 3.99 -10.51 5.31
N PRO A 20 3.50 -11.72 4.96
CA PRO A 20 3.36 -12.11 3.55
C PRO A 20 2.34 -11.24 2.82
N SER A 21 1.26 -10.81 3.48
CA SER A 21 0.29 -9.88 2.89
C SER A 21 0.95 -8.55 2.54
N LEU A 22 1.76 -8.00 3.45
CA LEU A 22 2.48 -6.76 3.26
C LEU A 22 3.46 -6.84 2.08
N LEU A 23 4.13 -7.98 1.94
CA LEU A 23 5.06 -8.24 0.84
C LEU A 23 4.32 -8.29 -0.50
N VAL A 24 3.18 -8.98 -0.59
CA VAL A 24 2.34 -9.00 -1.80
C VAL A 24 1.88 -7.59 -2.15
N PHE A 25 1.42 -6.81 -1.17
CA PHE A 25 1.03 -5.42 -1.39
C PHE A 25 2.16 -4.57 -1.94
N CYS A 26 3.37 -4.67 -1.37
CA CYS A 26 4.54 -3.93 -1.82
C CYS A 26 4.91 -4.30 -3.27
N VAL A 27 4.93 -5.58 -3.59
CA VAL A 27 5.30 -6.09 -4.93
C VAL A 27 4.29 -5.72 -6.01
N PHE A 28 3.00 -5.70 -5.68
CA PHE A 28 1.92 -5.47 -6.64
C PHE A 28 1.30 -4.07 -6.55
N MET A 29 1.92 -3.16 -5.80
CA MET A 29 1.43 -1.81 -5.55
C MET A 29 1.17 -1.00 -6.84
N PHE A 30 1.99 -1.22 -7.89
CA PHE A 30 1.88 -0.50 -9.16
C PHE A 30 0.96 -1.17 -10.18
N THR A 31 0.40 -2.35 -9.90
CA THR A 31 -0.42 -3.10 -10.86
C THR A 31 -1.57 -2.27 -11.40
N TYR A 32 -2.32 -1.59 -10.53
CA TYR A 32 -3.43 -0.73 -10.95
C TYR A 32 -2.95 0.45 -11.79
N VAL A 33 -1.83 1.06 -11.41
CA VAL A 33 -1.24 2.19 -12.14
C VAL A 33 -0.78 1.76 -13.53
N ALA A 34 -0.15 0.59 -13.66
CA ALA A 34 0.28 0.03 -14.94
C ALA A 34 -0.92 -0.26 -15.88
N ILE A 35 -2.05 -0.74 -15.34
CA ILE A 35 -3.28 -0.90 -16.14
C ILE A 35 -3.78 0.45 -16.64
N MET A 36 -3.84 1.46 -15.77
CA MET A 36 -4.42 2.77 -16.10
C MET A 36 -3.54 3.61 -17.02
N GLU A 37 -2.22 3.61 -16.79
CA GLU A 37 -1.27 4.43 -17.52
C GLU A 37 -0.88 3.82 -18.87
N GLU A 38 -0.79 2.49 -18.95
CA GLU A 38 -0.28 1.79 -20.14
C GLU A 38 -1.33 0.96 -20.87
N GLY A 39 -2.56 0.88 -20.33
CA GLY A 39 -3.62 0.06 -20.93
C GLY A 39 -3.31 -1.44 -20.94
N LEU A 40 -2.41 -1.90 -20.06
CA LEU A 40 -1.99 -3.29 -20.01
C LEU A 40 -3.14 -4.19 -19.53
N SER A 41 -3.18 -5.41 -20.06
CA SER A 41 -4.05 -6.46 -19.51
C SER A 41 -3.61 -6.83 -18.09
N ALA A 42 -4.54 -7.29 -17.26
CA ALA A 42 -4.28 -7.55 -15.83
C ALA A 42 -3.03 -8.41 -15.57
N LEU A 43 -2.84 -9.49 -16.34
CA LEU A 43 -1.67 -10.36 -16.19
C LEU A 43 -0.35 -9.69 -16.59
N ASP A 44 -0.37 -8.83 -17.59
CA ASP A 44 0.82 -8.10 -18.04
C ASP A 44 1.17 -6.98 -17.07
N ALA A 45 0.16 -6.31 -16.50
CA ALA A 45 0.35 -5.33 -15.45
C ALA A 45 0.94 -5.92 -14.16
N LEU A 46 0.55 -7.15 -13.77
CA LEU A 46 1.17 -7.84 -12.63
C LEU A 46 2.67 -8.10 -12.89
N LYS A 47 3.02 -8.58 -14.09
CA LYS A 47 4.40 -8.84 -14.47
C LYS A 47 5.22 -7.55 -14.52
N GLU A 48 4.63 -6.48 -15.05
CA GLU A 48 5.30 -5.19 -15.14
C GLU A 48 5.50 -4.60 -13.75
N SER A 49 4.48 -4.59 -12.88
CA SER A 49 4.65 -4.19 -11.47
C SER A 49 5.79 -4.95 -10.80
N TYR A 50 5.81 -6.29 -10.93
CA TYR A 50 6.89 -7.10 -10.37
C TYR A 50 8.28 -6.71 -10.93
N ARG A 51 8.38 -6.46 -12.24
CA ARG A 51 9.62 -6.03 -12.89
C ARG A 51 10.06 -4.66 -12.37
N THR A 52 9.17 -3.67 -12.31
CA THR A 52 9.47 -2.32 -11.83
C THR A 52 9.93 -2.34 -10.37
N VAL A 53 9.22 -3.07 -9.50
CA VAL A 53 9.59 -3.20 -8.08
C VAL A 53 10.93 -3.91 -7.93
N ARG A 54 11.17 -4.99 -8.69
CA ARG A 54 12.43 -5.75 -8.62
C ARG A 54 13.63 -4.94 -9.11
N ALA A 55 13.45 -4.12 -10.14
CA ALA A 55 14.50 -3.23 -10.63
C ALA A 55 14.83 -2.12 -9.61
N ASN A 56 13.81 -1.62 -8.91
CA ASN A 56 13.92 -0.48 -8.00
C ASN A 56 13.51 -0.83 -6.56
N LEU A 57 14.07 -1.90 -6.01
CA LEU A 57 13.66 -2.42 -4.70
C LEU A 57 13.80 -1.39 -3.57
N SER A 58 14.93 -0.68 -3.53
CA SER A 58 15.20 0.29 -2.46
C SER A 58 14.20 1.46 -2.47
N ALA A 59 14.00 2.07 -3.65
CA ALA A 59 13.07 3.18 -3.81
C ALA A 59 11.61 2.75 -3.57
N THR A 60 11.22 1.58 -4.09
CA THR A 60 9.86 1.05 -3.91
C THR A 60 9.56 0.73 -2.45
N VAL A 61 10.49 0.08 -1.74
CA VAL A 61 10.32 -0.25 -0.31
C VAL A 61 10.24 1.03 0.53
N THR A 62 11.07 2.03 0.21
CA THR A 62 11.03 3.34 0.89
C THR A 62 9.67 4.02 0.71
N LEU A 63 9.18 4.09 -0.53
CA LEU A 63 7.85 4.60 -0.85
C LEU A 63 6.76 3.83 -0.09
N PHE A 64 6.81 2.50 -0.12
CA PHE A 64 5.84 1.65 0.56
C PHE A 64 5.80 1.91 2.07
N ILE A 65 6.95 2.04 2.73
CA ILE A 65 7.04 2.36 4.15
C ILE A 65 6.45 3.75 4.45
N ILE A 66 6.71 4.74 3.60
CA ILE A 66 6.15 6.09 3.76
C ILE A 66 4.62 6.06 3.63
N LEU A 67 4.08 5.43 2.58
CA LEU A 67 2.63 5.30 2.41
C LEU A 67 1.99 4.52 3.55
N LEU A 68 2.62 3.44 4.00
CA LEU A 68 2.15 2.67 5.15
C LEU A 68 2.12 3.51 6.42
N GLY A 69 3.17 4.30 6.68
CA GLY A 69 3.22 5.22 7.81
C GLY A 69 2.12 6.28 7.78
N ILE A 70 1.85 6.86 6.61
CA ILE A 70 0.76 7.83 6.43
C ILE A 70 -0.60 7.15 6.63
N ALA A 71 -0.82 5.99 6.02
CA ALA A 71 -2.08 5.25 6.15
C ALA A 71 -2.37 4.86 7.60
N LEU A 72 -1.36 4.40 8.35
CA LEU A 72 -1.49 4.10 9.78
C LEU A 72 -1.77 5.35 10.61
N SER A 73 -1.13 6.47 10.28
CA SER A 73 -1.35 7.75 10.97
C SER A 73 -2.79 8.23 10.76
N VAL A 74 -3.32 8.14 9.54
CA VAL A 74 -4.72 8.47 9.23
C VAL A 74 -5.66 7.53 9.99
N GLN A 75 -5.42 6.22 9.98
CA GLN A 75 -6.24 5.26 10.74
C GLN A 75 -6.29 5.57 12.24
N LEU A 76 -5.17 6.00 12.83
CA LEU A 76 -5.13 6.37 14.24
C LEU A 76 -5.99 7.60 14.54
N ILE A 77 -6.00 8.59 13.63
CA ILE A 77 -6.86 9.76 13.70
C ILE A 77 -8.34 9.36 13.53
N GLU A 78 -8.64 8.50 12.56
CA GLU A 78 -9.99 7.99 12.32
C GLU A 78 -10.58 7.27 13.55
N ILE A 79 -9.78 6.45 14.23
CA ILE A 79 -10.17 5.78 15.48
C ILE A 79 -10.50 6.80 16.58
N PHE A 80 -9.71 7.88 16.69
CA PHE A 80 -9.96 8.94 17.67
C PHE A 80 -11.30 9.65 17.40
N PHE A 81 -11.59 9.96 16.13
CA PHE A 81 -12.83 10.64 15.74
C PHE A 81 -14.04 9.71 15.69
N ALA A 82 -13.85 8.39 15.62
CA ALA A 82 -14.93 7.40 15.66
C ALA A 82 -15.74 7.43 16.96
N MET A 83 -15.22 8.06 18.02
CA MET A 83 -15.95 8.32 19.26
C MET A 83 -17.16 9.26 19.06
N PHE A 84 -17.16 10.08 18.00
CA PHE A 84 -18.26 11.01 17.69
C PHE A 84 -19.24 10.40 16.67
N ARG A 85 -20.53 10.28 17.05
CA ARG A 85 -21.54 9.53 16.27
C ARG A 85 -21.78 10.04 14.84
N PHE A 86 -22.07 11.33 14.64
CA PHE A 86 -22.36 11.88 13.30
C PHE A 86 -21.16 12.57 12.67
N LEU A 87 -20.42 13.36 13.47
CA LEU A 87 -19.26 14.12 12.98
C LEU A 87 -18.09 13.19 12.60
N GLY A 88 -17.91 12.09 13.34
CA GLY A 88 -16.86 11.11 13.07
C GLY A 88 -17.02 10.44 11.71
N VAL A 89 -18.26 10.13 11.29
CA VAL A 89 -18.52 9.51 9.97
C VAL A 89 -18.09 10.44 8.84
N ILE A 90 -18.43 11.73 8.92
CA ILE A 90 -18.07 12.70 7.88
C ILE A 90 -16.54 12.86 7.81
N ILE A 91 -15.88 12.98 8.96
CA ILE A 91 -14.42 13.10 9.03
C ILE A 91 -13.74 11.85 8.45
N ASN A 92 -14.22 10.65 8.80
CA ASN A 92 -13.69 9.40 8.26
C ASN A 92 -13.82 9.32 6.74
N VAL A 93 -14.98 9.67 6.18
CA VAL A 93 -15.17 9.67 4.72
C VAL A 93 -14.19 10.64 4.03
N VAL A 94 -14.02 11.84 4.58
CA VAL A 94 -13.10 12.83 4.02
C VAL A 94 -11.65 12.36 4.12
N LEU A 95 -11.21 11.89 5.28
CA LEU A 95 -9.84 11.38 5.49
C LEU A 95 -9.52 10.20 4.60
N SER A 96 -10.39 9.19 4.57
CA SER A 96 -10.24 8.00 3.72
C SER A 96 -10.20 8.37 2.23
N SER A 97 -11.09 9.24 1.75
CA SER A 97 -11.08 9.68 0.35
C SER A 97 -9.80 10.44 -0.02
N THR A 98 -9.33 11.30 0.88
CA THR A 98 -8.10 12.07 0.70
C THR A 98 -6.89 11.15 0.67
N LEU A 99 -6.83 10.15 1.56
CA LEU A 99 -5.78 9.16 1.60
C LEU A 99 -5.72 8.34 0.30
N ILE A 100 -6.87 7.90 -0.22
CA ILE A 100 -6.95 7.15 -1.49
C ILE A 100 -6.46 8.02 -2.65
N ALA A 101 -6.91 9.28 -2.72
CA ALA A 101 -6.49 10.20 -3.77
C ALA A 101 -4.98 10.48 -3.72
N PHE A 102 -4.46 10.79 -2.52
CA PHE A 102 -3.03 11.01 -2.30
C PHE A 102 -2.21 9.78 -2.69
N THR A 103 -2.61 8.60 -2.22
CA THR A 103 -1.92 7.34 -2.53
C THR A 103 -1.91 7.09 -4.03
N SER A 104 -3.04 7.29 -4.72
CA SER A 104 -3.14 7.08 -6.17
C SER A 104 -2.19 8.00 -6.94
N ILE A 105 -2.11 9.28 -6.57
CA ILE A 105 -1.20 10.25 -7.22
C ILE A 105 0.25 9.90 -6.93
N ALA A 106 0.58 9.58 -5.67
CA ALA A 106 1.94 9.20 -5.28
C ALA A 106 2.42 7.96 -6.06
N LEU A 107 1.56 6.94 -6.16
CA LEU A 107 1.87 5.74 -6.94
C LEU A 107 2.05 6.05 -8.43
N LEU A 108 1.21 6.89 -9.01
CA LEU A 108 1.32 7.29 -10.41
C LEU A 108 2.63 8.03 -10.71
N LEU A 109 2.98 9.02 -9.89
CA LEU A 109 4.20 9.81 -10.05
C LEU A 109 5.44 8.92 -9.90
N SER A 110 5.50 8.14 -8.82
CA SER A 110 6.64 7.25 -8.59
C SER A 110 6.76 6.16 -9.64
N TYR A 111 5.65 5.61 -10.14
CA TYR A 111 5.69 4.64 -11.24
C TYR A 111 6.34 5.24 -12.49
N ARG A 112 5.96 6.48 -12.86
CA ARG A 112 6.55 7.19 -14.00
C ARG A 112 8.04 7.45 -13.79
N GLU A 113 8.43 7.93 -12.61
CA GLU A 113 9.85 8.19 -12.28
C GLU A 113 10.70 6.90 -12.35
N LEU A 114 10.25 5.83 -11.71
CA LEU A 114 10.95 4.54 -11.69
C LEU A 114 11.06 3.93 -13.10
N LYS A 115 10.10 4.20 -13.97
CA LYS A 115 10.15 3.77 -15.37
C LYS A 115 11.16 4.58 -16.20
N VAL A 116 11.24 5.89 -15.99
CA VAL A 116 12.25 6.75 -16.63
C VAL A 116 13.65 6.31 -16.25
N GLU A 117 13.89 6.02 -14.97
CA GLU A 117 15.19 5.53 -14.48
C GLU A 117 15.60 4.20 -15.15
N ASN A 118 14.67 3.25 -15.27
CA ASN A 118 14.91 1.98 -15.97
C ASN A 118 15.25 2.15 -17.46
N SER A 119 14.72 3.18 -18.12
CA SER A 119 15.03 3.47 -19.52
C SER A 119 16.45 4.00 -19.72
N HIS A 120 16.99 4.75 -18.75
CA HIS A 120 18.36 5.29 -18.78
C HIS A 120 19.43 4.26 -18.42
N SER A 121 19.11 3.24 -17.59
CA SER A 121 20.06 2.18 -17.24
C SER A 121 20.29 1.15 -18.36
N SER A 122 19.53 1.23 -19.46
CA SER A 122 19.58 0.29 -20.59
C SER A 122 20.39 0.80 -21.80
N THR A 123 21.03 1.96 -21.67
CA THR A 123 22.01 2.55 -22.62
C THR A 123 23.39 2.62 -21.99
#